data_AF-A0AA38FKU8-F1
#
_entry.id   AF-A0AA38FKU8-F1
#
_cell.length_a   1.000
_cell.length_b   1.000
_cell.length_c   1.000
_cell.angle_alpha   90.00
_cell.angle_beta   90.00
_cell.angle_gamma   90.00
#
_symmetry.space_group_name_H-M   'P 1'
#
loop_
_entity.id
_entity.type
_entity.pdbx_description
1 polymer ?
#
loop_
_entity_poly.entity_id
_entity_poly.type
_entity_poly.pdbx_seq_one_letter_code
_entity_poly.pdbx_strand_id
1 'polypeptide(L)' 'LTSSGRRSFVQCTNHYSILGGLLYKRGFDGIFLRCFKTHESSKAIQEVHD' A
#
# COMPACT_ATOMS: atom_id res chain seq x y z
N LEU A 1 -12.58 16.03 -9.84
CA LEU A 1 -11.70 15.88 -8.66
C LEU A 1 -11.25 17.26 -8.19
N THR A 2 -11.77 17.73 -7.06
CA THR A 2 -11.54 19.09 -6.54
C THR A 2 -10.10 19.29 -6.05
N SER A 3 -9.63 20.54 -6.03
CA SER A 3 -8.27 20.95 -5.64
C SER A 3 -7.81 20.40 -4.28
N SER A 4 -8.72 20.32 -3.30
CA SER A 4 -8.47 19.78 -1.96
C SER A 4 -8.23 18.26 -1.95
N GLY A 5 -8.91 17.52 -2.82
CA GLY A 5 -8.70 16.07 -2.97
C GLY A 5 -7.32 15.72 -3.57
N ARG A 6 -6.75 16.62 -4.38
CA ARG A 6 -5.39 16.41 -4.93
C ARG A 6 -4.31 16.49 -3.86
N ARG A 7 -4.39 17.41 -2.88
CA ARG A 7 -3.38 17.52 -1.81
C ARG A 7 -3.37 16.31 -0.88
N SER A 8 -4.56 15.84 -0.48
CA SER A 8 -4.70 14.63 0.34
C SER A 8 -4.19 13.38 -0.38
N PHE A 9 -4.50 13.23 -1.67
CA PHE A 9 -3.97 12.13 -2.49
C PHE A 9 -2.44 12.18 -2.60
N VAL A 10 -1.86 13.35 -2.87
CA VAL A 10 -0.40 13.52 -3.02
C VAL A 10 0.35 13.21 -1.71
N GLN A 11 -0.21 13.56 -0.55
CA GLN A 11 0.39 13.20 0.74
C GLN A 11 0.38 11.67 0.99
N CYS A 12 -0.70 10.97 0.61
CA CYS A 12 -0.72 9.51 0.65
C CYS A 12 0.29 8.90 -0.32
N THR A 13 0.50 9.47 -1.50
CA THR A 13 1.45 8.92 -2.48
C THR A 13 2.92 8.92 -2.04
N ASN A 14 3.33 9.77 -1.09
CA ASN A 14 4.71 9.72 -0.57
C ASN A 14 5.03 8.42 0.17
N HIS A 15 4.00 7.68 0.62
CA HIS A 15 4.17 6.41 1.30
C HIS A 15 3.93 5.20 0.40
N TYR A 16 3.52 5.37 -0.85
CA TYR A 16 3.24 4.26 -1.75
C TYR A 16 3.99 4.38 -3.06
N SER A 17 4.45 3.25 -3.60
CA SER A 17 5.21 3.21 -4.85
C SER A 17 4.82 2.00 -5.68
N ILE A 18 4.82 2.17 -7.01
CA ILE A 18 4.64 1.07 -7.96
C ILE A 18 6.01 0.65 -8.49
N LEU A 19 6.38 -0.61 -8.29
CA LEU A 19 7.61 -1.21 -8.84
C LEU A 19 7.25 -2.50 -9.56
N GLY A 20 7.60 -2.60 -10.85
CA GLY A 20 7.28 -3.79 -11.65
C GLY A 20 5.79 -4.13 -11.72
N GLY A 21 4.91 -3.12 -11.65
CA GLY A 21 3.45 -3.32 -11.64
C GLY A 21 2.86 -3.77 -10.29
N LEU A 22 3.66 -3.82 -9.23
CA LEU A 22 3.22 -4.16 -7.87
C LEU A 22 3.22 -2.92 -6.99
N LEU A 23 2.24 -2.84 -6.08
CA LEU A 23 2.09 -1.75 -5.12
C LEU A 23 2.87 -2.05 -3.84
N TYR A 24 3.63 -1.08 -3.37
CA TYR A 24 4.38 -1.14 -2.13
C TYR A 24 4.03 0.05 -1.23
N LYS A 25 4.05 -0.17 0.08
CA LYS A 25 4.02 0.85 1.12
C LYS A 25 5.41 1.01 1.72
N ARG A 26 5.92 2.24 1.82
CA ARG A 26 7.15 2.56 2.54
C ARG A 26 6.90 2.48 4.04
N GLY A 27 7.60 1.59 4.72
CA GLY A 27 7.65 1.49 6.18
C GLY A 27 8.43 2.65 6.80
N PHE A 28 8.30 2.81 8.12
CA PHE A 28 9.03 3.86 8.87
C PHE A 28 10.54 3.63 8.88
N ASP A 29 10.97 2.38 8.75
CA ASP A 29 12.35 1.94 8.54
C ASP A 29 12.87 2.20 7.12
N GLY A 30 12.00 2.70 6.22
CA GLY A 30 12.32 2.90 4.82
C GLY A 30 12.21 1.64 3.95
N ILE A 31 11.82 0.50 4.52
CA ILE A 31 11.63 -0.75 3.78
C ILE A 31 10.32 -0.71 3.00
N PHE A 32 10.32 -1.22 1.77
CA PHE A 32 9.11 -1.35 0.97
C PHE A 32 8.38 -2.65 1.28
N LEU A 33 7.20 -2.53 1.88
CA LEU A 33 6.29 -3.65 2.14
C LEU A 33 5.34 -3.80 0.98
N ARG A 34 5.31 -4.99 0.35
CA ARG A 34 4.39 -5.24 -0.76
C ARG A 34 2.95 -5.24 -0.25
N CYS A 35 2.09 -4.48 -0.90
CA CYS A 35 0.66 -4.53 -0.63
C CYS A 35 0.07 -5.82 -1.19
N PHE A 36 -0.83 -6.44 -0.42
CA PHE A 36 -1.59 -7.58 -0.88
C PHE A 36 -2.74 -7.15 -1.78
N LYS A 37 -3.00 -7.98 -2.79
CA LYS A 37 -4.30 -7.97 -3.48
C LYS A 37 -5.37 -8.51 -2.53
N THR A 38 -6.62 -8.22 -2.83
CA THR A 38 -7.77 -8.65 -2.03
C THR A 38 -7.76 -10.16 -1.71
N HIS A 39 -7.55 -11.02 -2.72
CA HIS A 39 -7.49 -12.47 -2.52
C HIS A 39 -6.28 -12.94 -1.70
N GLU A 40 -5.13 -12.26 -1.81
CA GLU A 40 -3.93 -12.58 -1.03
C GLU A 40 -4.12 -12.23 0.45
N SER A 41 -4.85 -11.13 0.72
CA SER A 41 -5.10 -10.68 2.09
C SER A 41 -5.92 -11.69 2.90
N SER A 42 -6.96 -12.28 2.31
CA SER A 42 -7.77 -13.30 2.99
C SER A 42 -6.94 -14.53 3.37
N LYS A 43 -6.06 -15.00 2.47
CA LYS A 43 -5.18 -16.14 2.72
C LYS A 43 -4.16 -15.84 3.81
N ALA A 44 -3.51 -14.67 3.74
CA ALA A 44 -2.51 -14.27 4.72
C ALA A 44 -3.11 -14.08 6.13
N ILE A 45 -4.34 -13.56 6.23
CA ILE A 45 -5.04 -13.43 7.50
C ILE A 45 -5.31 -14.82 8.10
N GLN A 46 -5.78 -15.77 7.30
CA GLN A 46 -6.01 -17.14 7.78
C GLN A 46 -4.72 -17.78 8.30
N GLU A 47 -3.61 -17.68 7.56
CA GLU A 47 -2.31 -18.25 7.94
C GLU A 47 -1.71 -17.62 9.22
N VAL A 48 -2.04 -16.38 9.55
CA VAL A 48 -1.55 -15.70 10.76
C VAL A 48 -2.43 -15.99 11.98
N HIS A 49 -3.73 -16.23 11.76
CA HIS A 49 -4.68 -16.50 12.82
C HIS A 49 -4.63 -17.94 13.34
N ASP A 50 -4.21 -18.89 12.50
CA ASP A 50 -4.00 -20.31 12.85
C ASP A 50 -2.62 -20.55 13.50
#